data_AF-A0A1M5I5Q9-F1
#
_entry.id   AF-A0A1M5I5Q9-F1
#
_cell.length_a   1.000
_cell.length_b   1.000
_cell.length_c   1.000
_cell.angle_alpha   90.00
_cell.angle_beta   90.00
_cell.angle_gamma   90.00
#
_symmetry.space_group_name_H-M   'P 1'
#
loop_
_entity.id
_entity.type
_entity.pdbx_description
1 polymer ?
#
loop_
_entity_poly.entity_id
_entity_poly.type
_entity_poly.pdbx_seq_one_letter_code
_entity_poly.pdbx_strand_id
1 'polypeptide(L)' 'MKKVSHEFDLTNVKSDVNIYRKEESFKILKACFEVHNELGNGFLEPVYQEALELELFKCCKQKSRLVGKFW' A
#
# COMPACT_ATOMS: atom_id res chain seq x y z
N MET A 1 -27.33 38.30 -8.15
CA MET A 1 -27.05 36.85 -8.08
C MET A 1 -25.54 36.66 -7.98
N LYS A 2 -24.96 36.58 -6.77
CA LYS A 2 -23.54 36.25 -6.60
C LYS A 2 -23.44 34.74 -6.49
N LYS A 3 -22.94 34.07 -7.52
CA LYS A 3 -22.56 32.65 -7.43
C LYS A 3 -21.33 32.60 -6.53
N VAL A 4 -21.53 32.17 -5.29
CA VAL A 4 -20.45 31.84 -4.37
C VAL A 4 -19.95 30.47 -4.79
N SER A 5 -18.97 30.45 -5.67
CA SER A 5 -18.16 29.27 -5.94
C SER A 5 -17.27 29.05 -4.72
N HIS A 6 -17.77 28.30 -3.74
CA HIS A 6 -16.91 27.75 -2.71
C HIS A 6 -16.17 26.56 -3.35
N GLU A 7 -15.15 26.88 -4.15
CA GLU A 7 -14.13 25.93 -4.57
C GLU A 7 -13.44 25.48 -3.27
N PHE A 8 -13.87 24.34 -2.74
CA PHE A 8 -13.24 23.74 -1.57
C PHE A 8 -11.96 23.05 -2.04
N ASP A 9 -10.90 23.84 -2.12
CA ASP A 9 -9.55 23.40 -2.45
C ASP A 9 -9.12 22.23 -1.55
N LEU A 10 -9.14 21.02 -2.09
CA LEU A 10 -8.56 19.82 -1.47
C LEU A 10 -7.02 19.81 -1.54
N THR A 11 -6.37 20.95 -1.77
CA THR A 11 -4.94 21.03 -2.07
C THR A 11 -4.02 21.02 -0.83
N ASN A 12 -4.54 20.76 0.38
CA ASN A 12 -3.72 20.85 1.59
C ASN A 12 -3.85 19.65 2.53
N VAL A 13 -3.38 18.49 2.07
CA VAL A 13 -2.77 17.51 2.97
C VAL A 13 -1.30 17.38 2.57
N LYS A 14 -0.50 18.39 2.92
CA LYS A 14 0.95 18.16 3.11
C LYS A 14 1.09 17.38 4.41
N SER A 15 1.00 16.07 4.30
CA SER A 15 1.30 15.21 5.43
C SER A 15 2.82 15.04 5.48
N ASP A 16 3.49 15.93 6.22
CA ASP A 16 4.86 15.72 6.70
C ASP A 16 4.86 14.62 7.78
N VAL A 17 4.43 13.41 7.39
CA VAL A 17 4.52 12.23 8.24
C VAL A 17 5.97 11.82 8.28
N ASN A 18 6.66 12.18 9.36
CA ASN A 18 7.97 11.65 9.68
C ASN A 18 7.83 10.18 10.09
N ILE A 19 7.74 9.29 9.09
CA ILE A 19 7.65 7.84 9.30
C ILE A 19 9.03 7.34 9.74
N TYR A 20 9.15 6.96 11.01
CA TYR A 20 10.35 6.30 11.52
C TYR A 20 10.60 5.01 10.73
N ARG A 21 11.80 4.86 10.14
CA ARG A 21 12.15 3.78 9.18
C ARG A 21 11.14 3.65 8.03
N LYS A 22 11.02 4.75 7.27
CA LYS A 22 10.19 4.85 6.06
C LYS A 22 10.38 3.68 5.09
N GLU A 23 11.61 3.25 4.85
CA GLU A 23 11.92 2.13 3.95
C GLU A 23 11.35 0.78 4.42
N GLU A 24 11.52 0.46 5.69
CA GLU A 24 10.99 -0.79 6.28
C GLU A 24 9.46 -0.79 6.29
N SER A 25 8.87 0.36 6.64
CA SER A 25 7.42 0.55 6.62
C SER A 25 6.84 0.35 5.21
N PHE A 26 7.53 0.86 4.18
CA PHE A 26 7.12 0.63 2.79
C PHE A 26 7.24 -0.82 2.37
N LYS A 27 8.26 -1.56 2.83
CA LYS A 27 8.40 -2.99 2.53
C LYS A 27 7.24 -3.80 3.11
N ILE A 28 6.85 -3.52 4.35
CA ILE A 28 5.73 -4.18 5.01
C ILE A 28 4.42 -3.87 4.28
N LEU A 29 4.16 -2.58 4.00
CA LEU A 29 2.97 -2.16 3.25
C LEU A 29 2.90 -2.85 1.88
N LYS A 30 4.03 -2.88 1.16
CA LYS A 30 4.11 -3.55 -0.14
C LYS A 30 3.75 -5.03 -0.03
N ALA A 31 4.27 -5.74 0.98
CA ALA A 31 3.93 -7.15 1.19
C ALA A 31 2.43 -7.33 1.43
N CYS A 32 1.82 -6.49 2.27
CA CYS A 32 0.37 -6.53 2.50
C CYS A 32 -0.45 -6.30 1.22
N PHE A 33 -0.03 -5.36 0.37
CA PHE A 33 -0.71 -5.11 -0.92
C PHE A 33 -0.57 -6.27 -1.89
N GLU A 34 0.60 -6.90 -1.98
CA GLU A 34 0.80 -8.07 -2.85
C GLU A 34 -0.04 -9.26 -2.38
N VAL A 35 -0.08 -9.53 -1.07
CA VAL A 35 -0.95 -10.56 -0.48
C VAL A 35 -2.41 -10.26 -0.79
N HIS A 36 -2.86 -9.01 -0.63
CA HIS A 36 -4.23 -8.63 -0.94
C HIS A 36 -4.56 -8.72 -2.43
N ASN A 37 -3.62 -8.39 -3.31
CA ASN A 37 -3.80 -8.51 -4.77
C ASN A 37 -3.87 -9.97 -5.23
N GLU A 38 -3.13 -10.88 -4.58
CA GLU A 38 -3.10 -12.30 -4.92
C GLU A 38 -4.29 -13.08 -4.32
N LEU A 39 -4.59 -12.87 -3.04
CA LEU A 39 -5.69 -13.55 -2.35
C LEU A 39 -7.04 -12.86 -2.52
N GLY A 40 -7.08 -11.56 -2.75
CA GLY A 40 -8.33 -10.80 -2.76
C GLY A 40 -9.01 -10.79 -1.38
N ASN A 41 -10.33 -10.84 -1.35
CA ASN A 41 -11.16 -10.86 -0.14
C ASN A 41 -11.90 -12.22 0.00
N GLY A 42 -12.20 -12.61 1.25
CA GLY A 42 -13.01 -13.81 1.54
C GLY A 42 -12.25 -15.00 2.12
N PHE A 43 -10.95 -14.86 2.39
CA PHE A 43 -10.16 -15.84 3.13
C PHE A 43 -10.21 -15.60 4.64
N LEU A 44 -9.84 -16.63 5.41
CA LEU A 44 -9.72 -16.55 6.86
C LEU A 44 -8.42 -15.83 7.26
N GLU A 45 -8.46 -15.12 8.39
CA GLU A 45 -7.32 -14.43 9.00
C GLU A 45 -6.02 -15.28 9.08
N PRO A 46 -6.03 -16.56 9.48
CA PRO A 46 -4.83 -17.41 9.46
C PRO A 46 -4.18 -17.54 8.08
N VAL A 47 -4.97 -17.57 7.01
CA VAL A 47 -4.44 -17.68 5.64
C VAL A 47 -3.70 -16.40 5.24
N TYR A 48 -4.20 -15.23 5.65
CA TYR A 48 -3.51 -13.96 5.43
C TYR A 48 -2.20 -13.88 6.22
N GLN A 49 -2.17 -14.42 7.44
CA GLN A 49 -0.96 -14.43 8.25
C GLN A 49 0.13 -15.30 7.59
N GLU A 50 -0.21 -16.53 7.18
CA GLU A 50 0.75 -17.41 6.50
C GLU A 50 1.24 -16.81 5.16
N ALA A 51 0.34 -16.20 4.38
CA ALA A 51 0.69 -15.55 3.13
C ALA A 51 1.60 -14.32 3.32
N LEU A 52 1.35 -13.53 4.36
CA LEU A 52 2.18 -12.37 4.68
C LEU A 52 3.57 -12.79 5.19
N GLU A 53 3.65 -13.81 6.02
CA GLU A 53 4.93 -14.39 6.44
C GLU A 53 5.74 -14.84 5.21
N LEU A 54 5.11 -15.57 4.29
CA LEU A 54 5.76 -16.01 3.05
C LEU A 54 6.28 -14.84 2.19
N GLU A 55 5.48 -13.79 1.97
CA GLU A 55 5.90 -12.62 1.18
C GLU A 55 7.04 -11.83 1.84
N LEU A 56 7.01 -11.68 3.17
CA LEU A 56 8.09 -11.05 3.92
C LEU A 56 9.40 -11.86 3.82
N PHE A 57 9.34 -13.20 3.90
CA PHE A 57 10.51 -14.06 3.69
C PHE A 57 11.03 -14.01 2.24
N LYS A 58 10.14 -13.95 1.24
CA LYS A 58 10.51 -13.84 -0.17
C LYS A 58 11.21 -12.52 -0.52
N CYS A 59 10.86 -11.42 0.14
CA CYS A 59 11.43 -10.08 -0.14
C CYS A 59 12.97 -10.02 0.01
N CYS A 60 13.59 -10.97 0.72
CA CYS A 60 15.05 -11.13 0.79
C CYS A 60 15.68 -11.49 -0.58
N LYS A 61 14.90 -12.01 -1.54
CA LYS A 61 15.34 -12.33 -2.90
C LYS A 61 14.65 -11.37 -3.87
N GLN A 62 15.34 -10.29 -4.25
CA GLN A 62 14.88 -9.32 -5.25
C GLN A 62 14.29 -10.01 -6.48
N LYS A 63 12.96 -9.95 -6.63
CA LYS A 63 12.32 -10.16 -7.91
C LYS A 63 12.37 -8.83 -8.66
N SER A 64 13.39 -8.67 -9.50
CA SER A 64 13.32 -7.74 -10.62
C SER A 64 12.17 -8.18 -11.51
N ARG A 65 10.96 -7.69 -11.23
CA ARG A 65 9.81 -7.86 -12.11
C ARG A 65 9.29 -6.48 -12.44
N LEU A 66 9.79 -5.97 -13.56
CA LEU A 66 9.11 -4.96 -14.35
C LEU A 66 7.67 -5.41 -14.58
N VAL A 67 6.71 -4.76 -13.93
CA VAL A 67 5.37 -4.59 -14.50
C VAL A 67 4.83 -3.27 -13.99
N GLY A 68 5.01 -2.21 -14.79
CA GLY A 68 4.07 -1.10 -14.77
C GLY A 68 2.74 -1.61 -15.30
N LYS A 69 1.79 -1.83 -14.40
CA LYS A 69 0.32 -1.92 -14.54
C LYS A 69 -0.17 -1.72 -13.10
N PHE A 70 -1.14 -0.89 -12.74
CA PHE A 70 -2.30 -0.36 -13.42
C PHE A 70 -2.87 0.70 -12.44
N TRP A 71 -3.14 1.92 -12.91
CA TRP A 71 -4.20 2.76 -12.35
C TRP A 71 -5.44 2.45 -13.19
#